data_AF-M1CED8-F1
#
_entry.id   AF-M1CED8-F1
#
_cell.length_a   1.000
_cell.length_b   1.000
_cell.length_c   1.000
_cell.angle_alpha   90.00
_cell.angle_beta   90.00
_cell.angle_gamma   90.00
#
_symmetry.space_group_name_H-M   'P 1'
#
loop_
_entity.id
_entity.type
_entity.pdbx_description
1 polymer ?
#
loop_
_entity_poly.entity_id
_entity_poly.type
_entity_poly.pdbx_seq_one_letter_code
_entity_poly.pdbx_strand_id
1 'polypeptide(L)'
;MKDLWSKGMNNAENAILCGTSAGGLATILNCDNFKSLLPENVKVKCVADAGFFINGKTISGTSDIQEMYRKIVNLHGSAKNLPSACTSVMEPSLVRV
;
A
#
# COMPACT_ATOMS: atom_id res chain seq x y z
N MET A 1 -7.66 -13.80 3.72
CA MET A 1 -6.59 -14.63 4.31
C MET A 1 -7.07 -15.95 4.90
N LYS A 2 -8.03 -15.97 5.83
CA LYS A 2 -8.53 -17.25 6.42
C LYS A 2 -8.96 -18.31 5.39
N ASP A 3 -9.66 -17.88 4.34
CA ASP A 3 -10.05 -18.77 3.22
C ASP A 3 -8.85 -19.30 2.42
N LEU A 4 -7.79 -18.52 2.25
CA LEU A 4 -6.59 -18.97 1.54
C LEU A 4 -5.75 -19.90 2.43
N TRP A 5 -5.75 -19.69 3.74
CA TRP A 5 -5.08 -20.59 4.69
C TRP A 5 -5.68 -22.00 4.63
N SER A 6 -7.00 -22.14 4.61
CA SER A 6 -7.64 -23.46 4.48
C SER A 6 -7.36 -24.11 3.12
N LYS A 7 -6.99 -23.33 2.11
CA LYS A 7 -6.60 -23.78 0.77
C LYS A 7 -5.09 -24.01 0.62
N GLY A 8 -4.34 -24.06 1.72
CA GLY A 8 -2.93 -24.45 1.74
C GLY A 8 -1.93 -23.30 1.84
N MET A 9 -2.38 -22.04 1.89
CA MET A 9 -1.48 -20.89 2.06
C MET A 9 -0.76 -20.90 3.42
N ASN A 10 -1.29 -21.61 4.43
CA ASN A 10 -0.61 -21.84 5.70
C ASN A 10 0.65 -22.71 5.60
N ASN A 11 0.79 -23.48 4.50
CA ASN A 11 1.93 -24.35 4.24
C ASN A 11 2.92 -23.72 3.24
N ALA A 12 2.70 -22.47 2.82
CA ALA A 12 3.54 -21.81 1.83
C ALA A 12 4.94 -21.54 2.38
N GLU A 13 5.99 -21.89 1.63
CA GLU A 13 7.36 -21.49 1.97
C GLU A 13 7.67 -20.06 1.53
N ASN A 14 7.05 -19.64 0.41
CA ASN A 14 7.21 -18.33 -0.19
C ASN A 14 5.83 -17.76 -0.53
N ALA A 15 5.66 -16.45 -0.36
CA ALA A 15 4.45 -15.75 -0.80
C ALA A 15 4.82 -14.42 -1.45
N ILE A 16 4.17 -14.10 -2.56
CA ILE A 16 4.34 -12.84 -3.27
C ILE A 16 3.03 -12.07 -3.23
N LEU A 17 3.09 -10.83 -2.74
CA LEU A 17 2.03 -9.85 -2.95
C LEU A 17 2.42 -8.96 -4.12
N CYS A 18 1.60 -8.92 -5.16
CA CYS A 18 1.84 -8.06 -6.31
C CYS A 18 0.60 -7.27 -6.70
N GLY A 19 0.83 -6.15 -7.38
CA GLY A 19 -0.24 -5.34 -7.94
C GLY A 19 0.28 -4.25 -8.84
N THR A 20 -0.59 -3.76 -9.73
CA THR A 20 -0.28 -2.71 -10.72
C THR A 20 -1.09 -1.45 -10.42
N SER A 21 -0.53 -0.26 -10.68
CA SER A 21 -1.20 1.04 -10.52
C SER A 21 -1.69 1.24 -9.07
N ALA A 22 -2.98 1.49 -8.84
CA ALA A 22 -3.56 1.54 -7.49
C ALA A 22 -3.29 0.26 -6.67
N GLY A 23 -3.24 -0.91 -7.33
CA GLY A 23 -2.85 -2.18 -6.70
C GLY A 23 -1.37 -2.25 -6.33
N GLY A 24 -0.51 -1.56 -7.08
CA GLY A 24 0.90 -1.39 -6.76
C GLY A 24 1.09 -0.55 -5.51
N LEU A 25 0.39 0.59 -5.42
CA LEU A 25 0.37 1.40 -4.20
C LEU A 25 -0.14 0.59 -3.00
N ALA A 26 -1.25 -0.13 -3.17
CA ALA A 26 -1.80 -1.00 -2.13
C ALA A 26 -0.80 -2.09 -1.71
N THR A 27 -0.01 -2.64 -2.65
CA THR A 27 1.05 -3.60 -2.36
C THR A 27 2.13 -2.98 -1.47
N ILE A 28 2.54 -1.74 -1.73
CA ILE A 28 3.53 -1.06 -0.87
C ILE A 28 2.95 -0.81 0.53
N LEU A 29 1.73 -0.27 0.60
CA LEU A 29 1.09 0.08 1.87
C LEU A 29 0.76 -1.14 2.76
N ASN A 30 0.57 -2.32 2.17
CA ASN A 30 0.10 -3.51 2.90
C ASN A 30 1.11 -4.65 2.96
N CYS A 31 2.34 -4.48 2.47
CA CYS A 31 3.32 -5.57 2.44
C CYS A 31 3.58 -6.15 3.84
N ASP A 32 3.79 -5.30 4.84
CA ASP A 32 4.05 -5.72 6.23
C ASP A 32 2.83 -6.39 6.86
N ASN A 33 1.63 -5.84 6.61
CA ASN A 33 0.38 -6.45 7.04
C ASN A 33 0.16 -7.82 6.38
N PHE A 34 0.52 -7.99 5.12
CA PHE A 34 0.44 -9.28 4.45
C PHE A 34 1.40 -10.30 5.07
N LYS A 35 2.62 -9.88 5.41
CA LYS A 35 3.59 -10.73 6.14
C LYS A 35 3.09 -11.12 7.52
N SER A 36 2.45 -10.22 8.26
CA SER A 36 1.91 -10.52 9.60
C SER A 36 0.72 -11.50 9.57
N LEU A 37 0.09 -11.67 8.41
CA LEU A 37 -0.97 -12.66 8.16
C LEU A 37 -0.42 -14.02 7.69
N LEU A 38 0.88 -14.27 7.78
CA LEU A 38 1.49 -15.54 7.40
C LEU A 38 2.36 -16.08 8.54
N PRO A 39 2.61 -17.40 8.60
CA PRO A 39 3.57 -17.95 9.54
C PRO A 39 4.95 -17.27 9.44
N GLU A 40 5.68 -17.20 10.56
CA GLU A 40 6.94 -16.46 10.64
C GLU A 40 7.99 -16.97 9.64
N ASN A 41 8.02 -18.28 9.38
CA ASN A 41 8.97 -18.93 8.47
C ASN A 41 8.68 -18.67 6.97
N VAL A 42 7.53 -18.12 6.61
CA VAL A 42 7.20 -17.85 5.18
C VAL A 42 8.01 -16.67 4.66
N LYS A 43 8.72 -16.84 3.55
CA LYS A 43 9.44 -15.75 2.89
C LYS A 43 8.47 -14.90 2.06
N VAL A 44 8.25 -13.66 2.48
CA VAL A 44 7.36 -12.73 1.77
C VAL A 44 8.19 -11.78 0.91
N LYS A 45 7.74 -11.58 -0.33
CA LYS A 45 8.22 -10.52 -1.22
C LYS A 45 7.03 -9.75 -1.77
N CYS A 46 7.23 -8.46 -2.02
CA CYS A 46 6.20 -7.58 -2.54
C CYS A 46 6.69 -6.93 -3.82
N VAL A 47 5.87 -6.95 -4.86
CA VAL A 47 6.19 -6.41 -6.19
C VAL A 47 5.13 -5.38 -6.56
N ALA A 48 5.48 -4.11 -6.41
CA ALA A 48 4.62 -3.00 -6.76
C ALA A 48 4.97 -2.50 -8.17
N ASP A 49 4.08 -2.75 -9.11
CA ASP A 49 4.20 -2.28 -10.49
C ASP A 49 3.40 -0.99 -10.67
N ALA A 50 4.02 0.04 -11.27
CA ALA A 50 3.42 1.37 -11.48
C ALA A 50 2.69 1.96 -10.24
N GLY A 51 3.13 1.60 -9.03
CA GLY A 51 2.45 1.92 -7.77
C GLY A 51 2.98 3.16 -7.03
N PHE A 52 4.03 3.77 -7.58
CA PHE A 52 4.70 4.95 -7.02
C PHE A 52 4.15 6.22 -7.69
N PHE A 53 3.67 7.17 -6.90
CA PHE A 53 2.98 8.37 -7.39
C PHE A 53 3.66 9.62 -6.86
N ILE A 54 4.47 10.25 -7.72
CA ILE A 54 5.26 11.43 -7.38
C ILE A 54 4.38 12.57 -6.89
N ASN A 55 4.72 13.14 -5.73
CA ASN A 55 4.16 14.42 -5.28
C ASN A 55 4.83 15.60 -6.01
N GLY A 56 4.39 15.86 -7.24
CA GLY A 56 4.95 16.91 -8.10
C GLY A 56 3.90 17.85 -8.66
N LYS A 57 4.37 18.98 -9.20
CA LYS A 57 3.54 19.86 -10.03
C LYS A 57 3.29 19.21 -11.39
N THR A 58 2.10 19.40 -11.94
CA THR A 58 1.80 19.04 -13.33
C THR A 58 2.57 19.95 -14.31
N ILE A 59 2.52 19.64 -15.60
CA ILE A 59 3.07 20.52 -16.66
C ILE A 59 2.46 21.93 -16.66
N SER A 60 1.26 22.09 -16.09
CA SER A 60 0.57 23.37 -15.93
C SER A 60 0.90 24.08 -14.61
N GLY A 61 1.81 23.54 -13.79
CA GLY A 61 2.20 24.12 -12.50
C GLY A 61 1.22 23.86 -11.34
N THR A 62 0.20 23.03 -11.55
CA THR A 62 -0.83 22.71 -10.55
C THR A 62 -0.44 21.54 -9.65
N SER A 63 -0.99 21.47 -8.43
CA SER A 63 -0.74 20.38 -7.45
C SER A 63 -1.83 19.29 -7.50
N ASP A 64 -2.29 18.92 -8.70
CA ASP A 64 -3.51 18.12 -8.87
C ASP A 64 -3.40 16.73 -8.23
N ILE A 65 -2.22 16.11 -8.27
CA ILE A 65 -1.98 14.80 -7.64
C ILE A 65 -2.17 14.91 -6.11
N GLN A 66 -1.65 15.96 -5.48
CA GLN A 66 -1.82 16.17 -4.04
C GLN A 66 -3.28 16.37 -3.67
N GLU A 67 -3.98 17.19 -4.44
CA GLU A 67 -5.38 17.47 -4.20
C GLU A 67 -6.25 16.21 -4.39
N MET A 68 -5.93 15.38 -5.38
CA MET A 68 -6.58 14.08 -5.59
C MET A 68 -6.42 13.16 -4.37
N TYR A 69 -5.19 12.98 -3.88
CA TYR A 69 -4.94 12.12 -2.71
C TYR A 69 -5.60 12.67 -1.44
N ARG A 70 -5.58 13.98 -1.23
CA ARG A 70 -6.29 14.63 -0.13
C ARG A 70 -7.79 14.31 -0.17
N LYS A 71 -8.41 14.40 -1.35
CA LYS A 71 -9.83 14.04 -1.54
C LYS A 71 -10.08 12.56 -1.24
N ILE A 72 -9.24 11.65 -1.73
CA ILE A 72 -9.36 10.21 -1.46
C ILE A 72 -9.27 9.91 0.04
N VAL A 73 -8.26 10.46 0.72
CA VAL A 73 -8.06 10.24 2.16
C VAL A 73 -9.26 10.74 2.97
N ASN A 74 -9.76 11.93 2.66
CA ASN A 74 -10.89 12.52 3.35
C ASN A 74 -12.20 11.77 3.07
N LEU A 75 -12.47 11.44 1.80
CA LEU A 75 -13.70 10.76 1.39
C LEU A 75 -13.82 9.38 2.03
N HIS A 76 -12.73 8.62 2.09
CA HIS A 76 -12.73 7.25 2.61
C HIS A 76 -12.33 7.14 4.09
N GLY A 77 -11.92 8.24 4.72
CA GLY A 77 -11.35 8.23 6.07
C GLY A 77 -10.16 7.26 6.17
N SER A 78 -9.35 7.17 5.11
CA SER A 78 -8.35 6.10 4.96
C SER A 78 -7.06 6.36 5.74
N ALA A 79 -6.91 7.54 6.35
CA ALA A 79 -5.73 7.89 7.16
C ALA A 79 -5.41 6.84 8.24
N LYS A 80 -6.45 6.23 8.83
CA LYS A 80 -6.32 5.16 9.85
C LYS A 80 -5.71 3.86 9.33
N ASN A 81 -5.67 3.67 8.01
CA ASN A 81 -5.14 2.47 7.35
C ASN A 81 -3.74 2.72 6.76
N LEU A 82 -3.19 3.93 6.89
CA LEU A 82 -1.85 4.25 6.42
C LEU A 82 -0.80 3.86 7.47
N PRO A 83 0.45 3.54 7.05
CA PRO A 83 1.53 3.25 7.98
C PRO A 83 1.75 4.40 8.97
N SER A 84 1.72 4.09 10.27
CA SER A 84 1.90 5.08 11.33
C SER A 84 3.28 5.74 11.28
N ALA A 85 4.30 5.01 10.84
CA ALA A 85 5.65 5.53 10.63
C ALA A 85 5.69 6.63 9.55
N CYS A 86 4.77 6.61 8.58
CA CYS A 86 4.66 7.67 7.58
C CYS A 86 3.81 8.83 8.13
N THR A 87 2.63 8.55 8.69
CA THR A 87 1.71 9.60 9.15
C THR A 87 2.19 10.35 10.40
N SER A 88 3.21 9.85 11.10
CA SER A 88 3.86 10.56 12.20
C SER A 88 4.80 11.69 11.75
N VAL A 89 5.24 11.68 10.48
CA VAL A 89 6.21 12.65 9.94
C VAL A 89 5.68 13.44 8.74
N MET A 90 4.51 13.08 8.20
CA MET A 90 3.86 13.81 7.11
C MET A 90 2.34 13.69 7.13
N GLU A 91 1.67 14.61 6.46
CA GLU A 91 0.23 14.57 6.27
C GLU A 91 -0.23 13.29 5.55
N PRO A 92 -1.35 12.67 5.93
CA PRO A 92 -1.91 11.48 5.26
C PRO A 92 -2.04 11.62 3.74
N SER A 93 -2.37 12.82 3.24
CA SER A 93 -2.46 13.11 1.80
C SER A 93 -1.13 13.06 1.05
N LEU A 94 0.00 13.02 1.77
CA LEU A 94 1.35 12.91 1.23
C LEU A 94 1.89 11.48 1.29
N VAL A 95 1.17 10.55 1.93
CA VAL A 95 1.53 9.13 1.95
C VAL A 95 1.15 8.49 0.61
N ARG A 96 2.05 8.66 -0.33
CA ARG A 96 2.06 8.15 -1.69
C ARG A 96 3.53 7.99 -1.95
N VAL A 97 3.93 6.74 -2.11
CA VAL A 97 5.32 6.37 -2.26
C VAL A 97 5.84 7.14 -3.44
#